data_AF-A0A5D4KEJ1-F1
#
_entry.id   AF-A0A5D4KEJ1-F1
#
_cell.length_a   1.000
_cell.length_b   1.000
_cell.length_c   1.000
_cell.angle_alpha   90.00
_cell.angle_beta   90.00
_cell.angle_gamma   90.00
#
_symmetry.space_group_name_H-M   'P 1'
#
loop_
_entity.id
_entity.type
_entity.pdbx_description
1 polymer ?
#
loop_
_entity_poly.entity_id
_entity_poly.type
_entity_poly.pdbx_seq_one_letter_code
_entity_poly.pdbx_strand_id
1 'polypeptide(L)'
;MKTAGESMIFSEAMKRYREEIVQLSQVEVAKRLNISKQLLNKYENGRSQFPDDILRKLVHLYQLSPLDLYNIISGSAYPSENPEHAMVLREKFEDEELERAVNMLKEHPHLKRLITSASYFDQKKQEKFFQKLTTLAKTLED
;
A
#
# COMPACT_ATOMS: atom_id res chain seq x y z
N MET A 1 -7.42 -6.36 30.30
CA MET A 1 -7.87 -7.41 29.37
C MET A 1 -8.69 -6.75 28.28
N LYS A 2 -8.10 -6.47 27.11
CA LYS A 2 -8.90 -6.15 25.90
C LYS A 2 -9.35 -7.49 25.30
N THR A 3 -10.65 -7.64 25.10
CA THR A 3 -11.28 -8.91 24.74
C THR A 3 -11.03 -9.23 23.26
N ALA A 4 -10.91 -10.52 22.94
CA ALA A 4 -10.63 -11.01 21.59
C ALA A 4 -11.61 -10.48 20.51
N GLY A 5 -12.82 -10.05 20.90
CA GLY A 5 -13.80 -9.41 20.01
C GLY A 5 -13.36 -8.05 19.47
N GLU A 6 -12.74 -7.19 20.28
CA GLU A 6 -12.25 -5.87 19.82
C GLU A 6 -11.07 -5.99 18.85
N SER A 7 -10.20 -6.99 19.09
CA SER A 7 -9.05 -7.27 18.21
C SER A 7 -9.47 -7.85 16.86
N MET A 8 -10.59 -8.57 16.81
CA MET A 8 -11.15 -9.13 15.59
C MET A 8 -11.72 -8.02 14.69
N ILE A 9 -12.43 -7.05 15.28
CA ILE A 9 -12.97 -5.87 14.57
C ILE A 9 -11.87 -5.05 13.91
N PHE A 10 -10.78 -4.76 14.63
CA PHE A 10 -9.67 -3.98 14.08
C PHE A 10 -8.94 -4.70 12.93
N SER A 11 -8.69 -6.01 13.11
CA SER A 11 -7.98 -6.80 12.10
C SER A 11 -8.75 -6.92 10.80
N GLU A 12 -10.06 -7.14 10.92
CA GLU A 12 -10.99 -7.19 9.79
C GLU A 12 -11.09 -5.83 9.10
N ALA A 13 -11.18 -4.74 9.86
CA ALA A 13 -11.21 -3.39 9.29
C ALA A 13 -9.95 -3.10 8.44
N MET A 14 -8.75 -3.38 8.96
CA MET A 14 -7.51 -3.18 8.20
C MET A 14 -7.45 -4.06 6.94
N LYS A 15 -7.94 -5.30 7.02
CA LYS A 15 -8.05 -6.19 5.86
C LYS A 15 -8.99 -5.62 4.80
N ARG A 16 -10.18 -5.19 5.21
CA ARG A 16 -11.17 -4.57 4.31
C ARG A 16 -10.62 -3.31 3.67
N TYR A 17 -9.92 -2.47 4.43
CA TYR A 17 -9.28 -1.28 3.88
C TYR A 17 -8.25 -1.63 2.79
N ARG A 18 -7.42 -2.65 3.02
CA ARG A 18 -6.48 -3.18 2.02
C ARG A 18 -7.19 -3.61 0.73
N GLU A 19 -8.31 -4.32 0.85
CA GLU A 19 -9.01 -4.94 -0.28
C GLU A 19 -9.91 -3.97 -1.05
N GLU A 20 -10.67 -3.14 -0.33
CA GLU A 20 -11.74 -2.32 -0.90
C GLU A 20 -11.28 -0.90 -1.26
N ILE A 21 -10.32 -0.34 -0.50
CA ILE A 21 -9.89 1.05 -0.66
C ILE A 21 -8.61 1.14 -1.48
N VAL A 22 -7.50 0.64 -0.91
CA VAL A 22 -6.17 0.74 -1.53
C VAL A 22 -5.87 -0.38 -2.53
N GLN A 23 -6.73 -1.41 -2.57
CA GLN A 23 -6.71 -2.50 -3.55
C GLN A 23 -5.36 -3.24 -3.68
N LEU A 24 -4.62 -3.35 -2.57
CA LEU A 24 -3.32 -4.03 -2.55
C LEU A 24 -3.45 -5.52 -2.25
N SER A 25 -2.62 -6.33 -2.89
CA SER A 25 -2.54 -7.76 -2.56
C SER A 25 -1.85 -7.98 -1.20
N GLN A 26 -2.16 -9.08 -0.51
CA GLN A 26 -1.41 -9.46 0.70
C GLN A 26 0.09 -9.64 0.43
N VAL A 27 0.48 -10.12 -0.75
CA VAL A 27 1.89 -10.31 -1.11
C VAL A 27 2.61 -8.97 -1.17
N GLU A 28 1.98 -7.99 -1.79
CA GLU A 28 2.53 -6.65 -1.95
C GLU A 28 2.67 -5.93 -0.61
N VAL A 29 1.63 -5.95 0.22
CA VAL A 29 1.69 -5.36 1.57
C VAL A 29 2.75 -6.06 2.42
N ALA A 30 2.81 -7.39 2.40
CA ALA A 30 3.81 -8.15 3.14
C ALA A 30 5.24 -7.78 2.72
N LYS A 31 5.50 -7.65 1.41
CA LYS A 31 6.78 -7.16 0.88
C LYS A 31 7.12 -5.76 1.39
N ARG A 32 6.18 -4.81 1.28
CA ARG A 32 6.39 -3.42 1.71
C ARG A 32 6.61 -3.29 3.23
N LEU A 33 6.04 -4.20 4.03
CA LEU A 33 6.24 -4.27 5.48
C LEU A 33 7.49 -5.09 5.89
N ASN A 34 8.14 -5.75 4.93
CA ASN A 34 9.21 -6.72 5.15
C ASN A 34 8.82 -7.86 6.12
N ILE A 35 7.67 -8.49 5.85
CA ILE A 35 7.18 -9.66 6.59
C ILE A 35 6.72 -10.76 5.63
N SER A 36 6.49 -11.98 6.14
CA SER A 36 5.92 -13.04 5.33
C SER A 36 4.43 -12.81 5.07
N LYS A 37 3.94 -13.23 3.89
CA LYS A 37 2.51 -13.23 3.56
C LYS A 37 1.69 -13.99 4.61
N GLN A 38 2.21 -15.12 5.10
CA GLN A 38 1.56 -15.94 6.12
C GLN A 38 1.39 -15.18 7.43
N LEU A 39 2.37 -14.34 7.81
CA LEU A 39 2.30 -13.53 9.00
C LEU A 39 1.24 -12.42 8.86
N LEU A 40 1.22 -11.71 7.73
CA LEU A 40 0.16 -10.73 7.44
C LEU A 40 -1.22 -11.37 7.48
N ASN A 41 -1.38 -12.56 6.88
CA ASN A 41 -2.63 -13.31 6.90
C ASN A 41 -3.10 -13.66 8.33
N LYS A 42 -2.17 -14.01 9.24
CA LYS A 42 -2.52 -14.24 10.65
C LYS A 42 -3.04 -12.96 11.31
N TYR A 43 -2.41 -11.82 11.02
CA TYR A 43 -2.86 -10.55 11.57
C TYR A 43 -4.25 -10.17 11.06
N GLU A 44 -4.45 -10.14 9.74
CA GLU A 44 -5.71 -9.74 9.10
C GLU A 44 -6.91 -10.61 9.46
N ASN A 45 -6.69 -11.88 9.85
CA ASN A 45 -7.75 -12.79 10.27
C ASN A 45 -7.84 -12.91 11.81
N GLY A 46 -7.21 -12.02 12.57
CA GLY A 46 -7.27 -11.98 14.04
C GLY A 46 -6.63 -13.19 14.74
N ARG A 47 -5.88 -14.03 14.02
CA ARG A 47 -5.14 -15.18 14.60
C ARG A 47 -3.91 -14.74 15.38
N SER A 48 -3.45 -13.51 15.16
CA SER A 48 -2.39 -12.85 15.92
C SER A 48 -2.67 -11.36 15.93
N GLN A 49 -2.30 -10.66 16.99
CA GLN A 49 -2.39 -9.20 17.02
C GLN A 49 -1.26 -8.59 16.20
N PHE A 50 -1.50 -7.45 15.58
CA PHE A 50 -0.44 -6.65 14.98
C PHE A 50 0.47 -6.11 16.09
N PRO A 51 1.78 -6.37 16.05
CA PRO A 51 2.74 -5.67 16.89
C PRO A 51 2.75 -4.16 16.58
N ASP A 52 3.11 -3.34 17.56
CA ASP A 52 3.12 -1.87 17.44
C ASP A 52 3.98 -1.36 16.27
N ASP A 53 5.12 -2.01 16.00
CA ASP A 53 5.99 -1.63 14.88
C ASP A 53 5.35 -1.93 13.52
N ILE A 54 4.63 -3.06 13.41
CA ILE A 54 3.87 -3.41 12.20
C ILE A 54 2.69 -2.46 12.02
N LEU A 55 1.98 -2.10 13.10
CA LEU A 55 0.91 -1.10 13.05
C LEU A 55 1.43 0.24 12.54
N ARG A 56 2.56 0.72 13.07
CA ARG A 56 3.18 1.98 12.63
C ARG A 56 3.56 1.93 11.15
N LYS A 57 4.16 0.82 10.71
CA LYS A 57 4.50 0.62 9.29
C LYS A 57 3.26 0.57 8.41
N LEU A 58 2.17 -0.06 8.84
CA LEU A 58 0.91 -0.09 8.10
C LEU A 58 0.26 1.29 7.99
N VAL A 59 0.17 2.02 9.10
CA VAL A 59 -0.34 3.40 9.11
C VAL A 59 0.47 4.29 8.17
N HIS A 60 1.80 4.15 8.19
CA HIS A 60 2.65 4.87 7.24
C HIS A 60 2.46 4.38 5.80
N LEU A 61 2.42 3.06 5.57
CA LEU A 61 2.24 2.50 4.23
C LEU A 61 0.95 2.99 3.57
N TYR A 62 -0.14 3.00 4.33
CA TYR A 62 -1.47 3.43 3.88
C TYR A 62 -1.72 4.92 4.07
N GLN A 63 -0.72 5.68 4.56
CA GLN A 63 -0.79 7.13 4.74
C GLN A 63 -2.03 7.59 5.53
N LEU A 64 -2.36 6.83 6.57
CA LEU A 64 -3.56 7.04 7.36
C LEU A 64 -3.36 8.17 8.36
N SER A 65 -4.27 9.15 8.33
CA SER A 65 -4.44 10.11 9.41
C SER A 65 -5.21 9.48 10.58
N PRO A 66 -5.21 10.11 11.78
CA PRO A 66 -6.05 9.67 12.88
C PRO A 66 -7.55 9.61 12.53
N LEU A 67 -8.01 10.52 11.66
CA LEU A 67 -9.40 10.53 11.19
C LEU A 67 -9.68 9.34 10.27
N ASP A 68 -8.75 9.00 9.37
CA ASP A 68 -8.88 7.84 8.49
C ASP A 68 -8.98 6.55 9.31
N LEU A 69 -8.13 6.39 10.33
CA LEU A 69 -8.20 5.26 11.26
C LEU A 69 -9.56 5.17 11.97
N TYR A 70 -10.10 6.29 12.45
CA TYR A 70 -11.43 6.31 13.04
C TYR A 70 -12.52 5.87 12.04
N ASN A 71 -12.45 6.34 10.80
CA ASN A 71 -13.41 5.99 9.76
C ASN A 71 -13.31 4.51 9.35
N ILE A 72 -12.09 3.96 9.32
CA ILE A 72 -11.82 2.54 9.05
C ILE A 72 -12.42 1.66 10.15
N ILE A 73 -12.20 2.01 11.42
CA ILE A 73 -12.67 1.23 12.57
C ILE A 73 -14.19 1.35 12.75
N SER A 74 -14.76 2.52 12.49
CA SER A 74 -16.21 2.76 12.60
C SER A 74 -17.02 2.23 11.42
N GLY A 75 -16.35 1.85 10.32
CA GLY A 75 -17.00 1.33 9.11
C GLY A 75 -17.34 2.38 8.06
N SER A 76 -17.23 3.68 8.38
CA SER A 76 -17.61 4.78 7.49
C SER A 76 -16.65 5.00 6.31
N ALA A 77 -15.50 4.32 6.28
CA ALA A 77 -14.54 4.39 5.19
C ALA A 77 -14.93 3.53 3.97
N TYR A 78 -15.86 2.58 4.09
CA TYR A 78 -16.07 1.55 3.08
C TYR A 78 -17.18 1.90 2.08
N PRO A 79 -17.09 1.44 0.82
CA PRO A 79 -18.08 1.75 -0.22
C PRO A 79 -19.51 1.31 0.11
N SER A 80 -19.68 0.26 0.92
CA SER A 80 -21.00 -0.19 1.36
C SER A 80 -21.73 0.86 2.20
N GLU A 81 -20.98 1.66 2.96
CA GLU A 81 -21.52 2.68 3.87
C GLU A 81 -21.44 4.08 3.28
N ASN A 82 -20.34 4.40 2.60
CA ASN A 82 -20.10 5.73 2.03
C ASN A 82 -19.24 5.64 0.75
N PRO A 83 -19.87 5.50 -0.43
CA PRO A 83 -19.16 5.41 -1.71
C PRO A 83 -18.26 6.61 -2.02
N GLU A 84 -18.75 7.83 -1.76
CA GLU A 84 -18.02 9.06 -2.07
C GLU A 84 -16.75 9.17 -1.23
N HIS A 85 -16.86 8.92 0.08
CA HIS A 85 -15.71 8.95 0.96
C HIS A 85 -14.69 7.86 0.63
N ALA A 86 -15.15 6.65 0.27
CA ALA A 86 -14.26 5.58 -0.17
C ALA A 86 -13.48 5.96 -1.45
N MET A 87 -14.12 6.70 -2.38
CA MET A 87 -13.44 7.23 -3.56
C MET A 87 -12.36 8.24 -3.18
N VAL A 88 -12.67 9.18 -2.27
CA VAL A 88 -11.70 10.18 -1.79
C VAL A 88 -10.50 9.51 -1.13
N LEU A 89 -10.71 8.49 -0.30
CA LEU A 89 -9.61 7.76 0.34
C LEU A 89 -8.73 7.01 -0.67
N ARG A 90 -9.32 6.48 -1.74
CA ARG A 90 -8.58 5.82 -2.81
C ARG A 90 -7.76 6.82 -3.61
N GLU A 91 -8.37 7.93 -4.04
CA GLU A 91 -7.68 8.99 -4.79
C GLU A 91 -6.51 9.57 -3.98
N LYS A 92 -6.74 9.86 -2.69
CA LYS A 92 -5.68 10.29 -1.77
C LYS A 92 -4.51 9.31 -1.74
N PHE A 93 -4.78 8.01 -1.61
CA PHE A 93 -3.73 6.99 -1.58
C PHE A 93 -2.95 6.92 -2.90
N GLU A 94 -3.65 6.99 -4.04
CA GLU A 94 -3.03 7.00 -5.37
C GLU A 94 -2.14 8.24 -5.58
N ASP A 95 -2.60 9.41 -5.16
CA ASP A 95 -1.84 10.66 -5.21
C ASP A 95 -0.57 10.60 -4.36
N GLU A 96 -0.67 10.06 -3.14
CA GLU A 96 0.48 9.93 -2.23
C GLU A 96 1.50 8.89 -2.74
N GLU A 97 1.05 7.81 -3.38
CA GLU A 97 1.95 6.86 -4.05
C GLU A 97 2.68 7.50 -5.23
N LEU A 98 1.98 8.29 -6.04
CA LEU A 98 2.57 9.03 -7.14
C LEU A 98 3.58 10.06 -6.63
N GLU A 99 3.23 10.80 -5.59
CA GLU A 99 4.12 11.79 -4.97
C GLU A 99 5.39 11.12 -4.42
N ARG A 100 5.26 9.98 -3.73
CA ARG A 100 6.41 9.20 -3.25
C ARG A 100 7.36 8.83 -4.39
N ALA A 101 6.81 8.31 -5.50
CA ALA A 101 7.60 7.97 -6.68
C ALA A 101 8.28 9.20 -7.31
N VAL A 102 7.55 10.30 -7.45
CA VAL A 102 8.08 11.56 -8.00
C VAL A 102 9.20 12.12 -7.12
N ASN A 103 9.04 12.09 -5.79
CA ASN A 103 10.06 12.56 -4.86
C ASN A 103 11.32 11.70 -4.93
N MET A 104 11.19 10.38 -5.03
CA MET A 104 12.34 9.49 -5.28
C MET A 104 13.07 9.84 -6.59
N LEU A 105 12.34 10.19 -7.65
CA LEU A 105 12.96 10.65 -8.90
C LEU A 105 13.65 12.01 -8.77
N LYS A 106 13.12 12.93 -7.95
CA LYS A 106 13.77 14.22 -7.67
C LYS A 106 15.10 14.02 -6.93
N GLU A 107 15.13 13.09 -5.98
CA GLU A 107 16.32 12.75 -5.19
C GLU A 107 17.38 11.96 -5.98
N HIS A 108 16.98 11.32 -7.10
CA HIS A 108 17.87 10.54 -7.96
C HIS A 108 17.90 11.06 -9.42
N PRO A 109 18.61 12.18 -9.71
CA PRO A 109 18.60 12.84 -11.02
C PRO A 109 19.06 11.97 -12.20
N HIS A 110 19.93 10.99 -11.96
CA HIS A 110 20.38 10.05 -13.00
C HIS A 110 19.24 9.14 -13.45
N LEU A 111 18.48 8.58 -12.49
CA LEU A 111 17.32 7.75 -12.78
C LEU A 111 16.21 8.57 -13.46
N LYS A 112 15.95 9.79 -12.97
CA LYS A 112 15.02 10.72 -13.62
C LYS A 112 15.38 10.95 -15.08
N ARG A 113 16.63 11.32 -15.38
CA ARG A 113 17.09 11.53 -16.77
C ARG A 113 16.94 10.28 -17.62
N LEU A 114 17.22 9.10 -17.07
CA LEU A 114 17.07 7.82 -17.77
C LEU A 114 15.59 7.59 -18.16
N ILE A 115 14.66 7.76 -17.23
CA ILE A 115 13.22 7.61 -17.47
C ILE A 115 12.72 8.67 -18.46
N THR A 116 13.12 9.94 -18.31
CA THR A 116 12.76 11.02 -19.25
C THR A 116 13.31 10.74 -20.66
N SER A 117 14.51 10.18 -20.79
CA SER A 117 15.03 9.81 -22.11
C SER A 117 14.20 8.68 -22.73
N ALA A 118 13.81 7.70 -21.92
CA ALA A 118 12.99 6.58 -22.36
C ALA A 118 11.58 7.02 -22.80
N SER A 119 11.01 8.08 -22.23
CA SER A 119 9.68 8.57 -22.64
C SER A 119 9.63 9.12 -24.07
N TYR A 120 10.78 9.45 -24.68
CA TYR A 120 10.86 9.85 -26.09
C TYR A 120 11.01 8.67 -27.06
N PHE A 121 11.13 7.44 -26.57
CA PHE A 121 11.21 6.25 -27.42
C PHE A 121 9.86 5.91 -28.05
N ASP A 122 9.90 5.16 -29.17
CA ASP A 122 8.71 4.49 -29.68
C ASP A 122 8.19 3.45 -28.66
N GLN A 123 6.89 3.11 -28.75
CA GLN A 123 6.22 2.22 -27.80
C GLN A 123 6.95 0.87 -27.62
N LYS A 124 7.42 0.27 -28.71
CA LYS A 124 8.12 -1.03 -28.67
C LYS A 124 9.43 -0.94 -27.88
N LYS A 125 10.16 0.16 -28.01
CA LYS A 125 11.39 0.40 -27.23
C LYS A 125 11.06 0.75 -25.77
N GLN A 126 9.99 1.50 -25.50
CA GLN A 126 9.54 1.77 -24.13
C GLN A 126 9.21 0.47 -23.40
N GLU A 127 8.42 -0.42 -24.01
CA GLU A 127 8.08 -1.73 -23.43
C GLU A 127 9.32 -2.55 -23.09
N LYS A 128 10.28 -2.63 -24.02
CA LYS A 128 11.57 -3.33 -23.79
C LYS A 128 12.39 -2.69 -22.68
N PHE A 129 12.43 -1.36 -22.62
CA PHE A 129 13.15 -0.62 -21.58
C PHE A 129 12.58 -0.94 -20.19
N PHE A 130 11.26 -0.82 -20.02
CA PHE A 130 10.61 -1.10 -18.74
C PHE A 130 10.67 -2.58 -18.38
N GLN A 131 10.56 -3.51 -19.33
CA GLN A 131 10.74 -4.93 -19.05
C GLN A 131 12.13 -5.24 -18.49
N LYS A 132 13.19 -4.67 -19.08
CA LYS A 132 14.56 -4.84 -18.58
C LYS A 132 14.75 -4.21 -17.19
N LEU A 133 14.21 -3.01 -16.98
CA LEU A 133 14.28 -2.32 -15.70
C LEU A 133 13.59 -3.15 -14.60
N THR A 134 12.40 -3.67 -14.88
CA THR A 134 11.65 -4.53 -13.96
C THR A 134 12.40 -5.83 -13.65
N THR A 135 13.02 -6.47 -14.65
CA THR A 135 13.84 -7.66 -14.42
C THR A 135 15.03 -7.35 -13.50
N LEU A 136 15.73 -6.23 -13.75
CA LEU A 136 16.85 -5.81 -12.90
C LEU A 136 16.39 -5.52 -11.47
N ALA A 137 15.28 -4.81 -11.29
CA ALA A 137 14.74 -4.50 -9.97
C ALA A 137 14.42 -5.77 -9.17
N LYS A 138 13.84 -6.79 -9.80
CA LYS A 138 13.56 -8.08 -9.16
C LYS A 138 14.81 -8.78 -8.63
N THR A 139 15.97 -8.62 -9.30
CA THR A 139 17.23 -9.22 -8.81
C THR A 139 17.76 -8.59 -7.52
N LEU A 140 17.24 -7.44 -7.09
CA LEU A 140 17.58 -6.78 -5.84
C LEU A 140 16.62 -7.15 -4.70
N GLU A 141 15.49 -7.82 -5.00
CA GLU A 141 14.51 -8.27 -4.02
C GLU A 141 14.82 -9.68 -3.46
N ASP A 142 15.74 -10.41 -4.11
CA ASP A 142 16.22 -11.76 -3.74
C ASP A 142 17.51 -11.69 -2.90
#